data_AF-A0A6P0MCS6-F1
#
_entry.id   AF-A0A6P0MCS6-F1
#
_cell.length_a   1.000
_cell.length_b   1.000
_cell.length_c   1.000
_cell.angle_alpha   90.00
_cell.angle_beta   90.00
_cell.angle_gamma   90.00
#
_symmetry.space_group_name_H-M   'P 1'
#
loop_
_entity.id
_entity.type
_entity.pdbx_description
1 polymer ?
#
loop_
_entity_poly.entity_id
_entity_poly.type
_entity_poly.pdbx_seq_one_letter_code
_entity_poly.pdbx_strand_id
1 'polypeptide(L)' 'QIAETKLQQGDRVGAATMLQTAAKTAIQMGDKGAATVLQTNATILQTGEDLSEADRKKTRIVSKTLLQE' A
#
# COMPACT_ATOMS: atom_id res chain seq x y z
N GLN A 1 -8.82 -5.07 5.70
CA GLN A 1 -8.63 -4.65 7.12
C GLN A 1 -7.27 -5.08 7.71
N ILE A 2 -6.65 -6.18 7.28
CA ILE A 2 -5.35 -6.66 7.82
C ILE A 2 -4.17 -5.68 7.61
N ALA A 3 -4.22 -4.84 6.57
CA ALA A 3 -3.14 -3.91 6.21
C ALA A 3 -2.99 -2.74 7.19
N GLU A 4 -4.10 -2.20 7.68
CA GLU A 4 -4.06 -1.10 8.65
C GLU A 4 -3.56 -1.57 10.02
N THR A 5 -3.90 -2.79 10.41
CA THR A 5 -3.40 -3.39 11.66
C THR A 5 -1.89 -3.63 11.59
N LYS A 6 -1.35 -4.08 10.45
CA LYS A 6 0.11 -4.26 10.28
C LYS A 6 0.86 -2.94 10.17
N LEU A 7 0.31 -1.95 9.46
CA LEU A 7 0.85 -0.58 9.41
C LEU A 7 0.89 0.07 10.81
N GLN A 8 -0.11 -0.20 11.67
CA GLN A 8 -0.13 0.31 13.05
C GLN A 8 0.84 -0.40 14.00
N GLN A 9 1.21 -1.65 13.74
CA GLN A 9 2.13 -2.42 14.59
C GLN A 9 3.62 -2.09 14.40
N GLY A 10 3.96 -1.21 13.45
CA GLY A 10 5.37 -0.90 13.11
C GLY A 10 6.03 -1.98 12.24
N ASP A 11 5.26 -2.96 11.74
CA ASP A 11 5.72 -3.98 10.81
C ASP A 11 5.78 -3.40 9.39
N ARG A 12 6.82 -2.59 9.15
CA ARG A 12 7.10 -1.98 7.83
C ARG A 12 7.21 -3.04 6.73
N VAL A 13 7.75 -4.21 7.06
CA VAL A 13 7.90 -5.35 6.12
C VAL A 13 6.54 -5.95 5.76
N GLY A 14 5.68 -6.16 6.75
CA GLY A 14 4.31 -6.61 6.55
C GLY A 14 3.48 -5.61 5.76
N ALA A 15 3.64 -4.31 6.04
CA ALA A 15 3.00 -3.24 5.29
C ALA A 15 3.48 -3.22 3.83
N ALA A 16 4.79 -3.24 3.57
CA ALA A 16 5.35 -3.29 2.23
C ALA A 16 4.85 -4.50 1.43
N THR A 17 4.75 -5.67 2.06
CA THR A 17 4.22 -6.89 1.42
C THR A 17 2.77 -6.72 1.00
N MET A 18 1.94 -6.11 1.86
CA MET A 18 0.53 -5.87 1.55
C MET A 18 0.35 -4.83 0.44
N LEU A 19 1.18 -3.79 0.42
CA LEU A 19 1.19 -2.81 -0.67
C LEU A 19 1.60 -3.43 -2.00
N GLN A 20 2.57 -4.35 -2.03
CA GLN A 20 2.92 -5.10 -3.24
C GLN A 20 1.75 -5.94 -3.75
N THR A 21 1.02 -6.62 -2.86
CA THR A 21 -0.17 -7.39 -3.24
C THR A 21 -1.25 -6.49 -3.81
N ALA A 22 -1.56 -5.38 -3.13
CA ALA A 22 -2.56 -4.42 -3.61
C ALA A 22 -2.14 -3.77 -4.95
N ALA A 23 -0.84 -3.49 -5.15
CA ALA A 23 -0.32 -2.97 -6.41
C ALA A 23 -0.55 -3.97 -7.55
N LYS A 24 -0.33 -5.26 -7.33
CA LYS A 24 -0.63 -6.32 -8.31
C LYS A 24 -2.11 -6.38 -8.64
N THR A 25 -2.99 -6.30 -7.63
CA THR A 25 -4.44 -6.25 -7.86
C THR A 25 -4.83 -5.03 -8.70
N ALA A 26 -4.29 -3.85 -8.39
CA ALA A 26 -4.53 -2.64 -9.18
C ALA A 26 -4.10 -2.79 -10.65
N ILE A 27 -2.95 -3.43 -10.91
CA ILE A 27 -2.51 -3.76 -12.28
C ILE A 27 -3.52 -4.68 -12.97
N GLN A 28 -4.00 -5.71 -12.28
CA GLN A 28 -4.98 -6.65 -12.82
C GLN A 28 -6.33 -5.99 -13.13
N MET A 29 -6.73 -5.01 -12.34
CA MET A 29 -7.95 -4.22 -12.55
C MET A 29 -7.77 -3.10 -13.60
N GLY A 30 -6.55 -2.90 -14.11
CA GLY A 30 -6.24 -1.85 -15.08
C GLY A 30 -6.02 -0.46 -14.47
N ASP A 31 -6.08 -0.32 -13.14
CA ASP A 31 -5.80 0.92 -12.42
C ASP A 31 -4.28 1.11 -12.25
N LYS A 32 -3.65 1.60 -13.32
CA LYS A 32 -2.22 1.87 -13.35
C LYS A 32 -1.81 2.95 -12.34
N GLY A 33 -2.68 3.92 -12.05
CA GLY A 33 -2.40 5.00 -11.12
C GLY A 33 -2.31 4.49 -9.68
N ALA A 34 -3.27 3.69 -9.27
CA ALA A 34 -3.24 2.97 -7.99
C ALA A 34 -2.01 2.06 -7.89
N ALA A 35 -1.70 1.31 -8.94
CA ALA A 35 -0.55 0.42 -8.97
C ALA A 35 0.77 1.15 -8.72
N THR A 36 0.99 2.29 -9.38
CA THR A 36 2.21 3.09 -9.20
C THR A 36 2.33 3.61 -7.77
N VAL A 37 1.27 4.21 -7.22
CA VAL A 37 1.28 4.74 -5.84
C VAL A 37 1.57 3.63 -4.83
N LEU A 38 0.92 2.48 -4.96
CA LEU A 38 1.11 1.36 -4.05
C LEU A 38 2.51 0.74 -4.17
N GLN A 39 3.06 0.64 -5.38
CA GLN A 39 4.40 0.10 -5.62
C GLN A 39 5.49 1.03 -5.07
N THR A 40 5.41 2.34 -5.34
CA THR A 40 6.35 3.33 -4.76
C THR A 40 6.34 3.26 -3.24
N ASN A 41 5.16 3.22 -2.63
CA ASN A 41 5.04 3.20 -1.18
C ASN A 41 5.50 1.88 -0.57
N ALA A 42 5.35 0.76 -1.28
CA ALA A 42 5.93 -0.52 -0.88
C ALA A 42 7.46 -0.46 -0.86
N THR A 43 8.08 0.16 -1.87
CA THR A 43 9.54 0.32 -1.95
C THR A 43 10.06 1.18 -0.81
N ILE A 44 9.42 2.32 -0.51
CA ILE A 44 9.80 3.21 0.61
C ILE A 44 9.79 2.44 1.95
N LEU A 45 8.73 1.66 2.20
CA LEU A 45 8.65 0.86 3.42
C LEU A 45 9.71 -0.26 3.46
N GLN A 46 10.09 -0.80 2.30
CA GLN A 46 11.11 -1.85 2.18
C GLN A 46 12.54 -1.30 2.33
N THR A 47 12.80 -0.05 1.96
CA THR A 47 14.09 0.64 2.21
C THR A 47 14.25 1.05 3.68
N GLY A 48 13.21 0.84 4.50
CA GLY A 48 13.20 1.19 5.92
C GLY A 48 12.79 2.65 6.17
N GLU A 49 12.40 3.37 5.14
CA GLU A 49 11.86 4.72 5.23
C GLU A 49 10.37 4.69 5.61
N ASP A 50 9.92 5.75 6.28
CA ASP A 50 8.52 5.88 6.65
C ASP A 50 7.74 6.66 5.59
N LEU A 51 6.49 6.26 5.36
CA LEU A 51 5.62 6.99 4.46
C LEU A 51 5.25 8.34 5.05
N SER A 52 5.35 9.39 4.24
CA SER A 52 4.79 10.70 4.55
C SER A 52 3.28 10.60 4.81
N GLU A 53 2.72 11.53 5.59
CA GLU A 53 1.27 11.54 5.88
C GLU A 53 0.42 11.57 4.61
N ALA A 54 0.86 12.30 3.58
CA ALA A 54 0.21 12.36 2.28
C ALA A 54 0.18 10.98 1.59
N ASP A 55 1.29 10.24 1.64
CA ASP A 55 1.41 8.91 1.03
C ASP A 55 0.66 7.85 1.81
N ARG A 56 0.68 7.91 3.15
CA ARG A 56 -0.18 7.08 4.00
C ARG A 56 -1.65 7.29 3.66
N LYS A 57 -2.08 8.54 3.47
CA LYS A 57 -3.46 8.86 3.12
C LYS A 57 -3.84 8.32 1.74
N LYS A 58 -3.03 8.56 0.71
CA LYS A 58 -3.26 8.04 -0.64
C LYS A 58 -3.32 6.51 -0.64
N THR A 59 -2.36 5.87 0.04
CA THR A 59 -2.31 4.43 0.21
C THR A 59 -3.58 3.88 0.83
N ARG A 60 -4.05 4.47 1.94
CA ARG A 60 -5.27 4.04 2.61
C ARG A 60 -6.49 4.15 1.70
N ILE A 61 -6.62 5.26 0.96
CA ILE A 61 -7.75 5.47 0.03
C ILE A 61 -7.74 4.38 -1.04
N VAL A 62 -6.60 4.21 -1.72
CA VAL A 62 -6.47 3.25 -2.83
C VAL A 62 -6.64 1.80 -2.35
N SER A 63 -6.00 1.43 -1.24
CA SER A 63 -6.14 0.09 -0.66
C SER A 63 -7.56 -0.20 -0.19
N LYS A 64 -8.28 0.80 0.33
CA LYS A 64 -9.68 0.63 0.72
C LYS A 64 -10.58 0.40 -0.48
N THR A 65 -10.39 1.14 -1.57
CA THR A 65 -11.15 0.95 -2.82
C THR A 65 -10.91 -0.44 -3.42
N LEU A 66 -9.68 -0.95 -3.40
CA LEU A 66 -9.32 -2.25 -3.97
C LEU A 66 -9.74 -3.45 -3.12
N LEU A 67 -9.84 -3.30 -1.80
CA LEU A 67 -10.14 -4.39 -0.86
C LEU A 67 -11.60 -4.43 -0.40
N GLN A 68 -12.45 -3.53 -0.93
CA GLN A 68 -13.89 -3.50 -0.65
C GLN A 68 -14.74 -4.21 -1.73
N GLU A 69 -14.13 -4.69 -2.81
CA GLU A 69 -14.80 -5.52 -3.83
C GLU A 69 -14.71 -7.02 -3.53
#